data_AF-A0A750P0Q0-F1
#
_entry.id   AF-A0A750P0Q0-F1
#
_cell.length_a   1.000
_cell.length_b   1.000
_cell.length_c   1.000
_cell.angle_alpha   90.00
_cell.angle_beta   90.00
_cell.angle_gamma   90.00
#
_symmetry.space_group_name_H-M   'P 1'
#
loop_
_entity.id
_entity.type
_entity.pdbx_description
1 polymer ?
#
loop_
_entity_poly.entity_id
_entity_poly.type
_entity_poly.pdbx_seq_one_letter_code
_entity_poly.pdbx_strand_id
1 'polypeptide(L)'
;MPQINYSITHDAALRDEIAEALERAGLWRRAATRWLHVFDSLNSDKGREHIAQRREACLLIASSYADRNSGSKRRKIYLTLLELEMSRT
;
A
#
# COMPACT_ATOMS: atom_id res chain seq x y z
N MET A 1 -38.89 11.49 5.70
CA MET A 1 -37.43 11.66 5.57
C MET A 1 -36.76 10.63 6.46
N PRO A 2 -36.03 9.65 5.91
CA PRO A 2 -35.41 8.62 6.72
C PRO A 2 -34.26 9.24 7.53
N GLN A 3 -34.34 9.10 8.85
CA GLN A 3 -33.29 9.50 9.79
C GLN A 3 -32.18 8.46 9.70
N ILE A 4 -31.16 8.72 8.87
CA ILE A 4 -29.98 7.85 8.78
C ILE A 4 -29.20 8.06 10.08
N ASN A 5 -29.10 7.02 10.91
CA ASN A 5 -28.39 7.06 12.19
C ASN A 5 -26.90 7.40 12.01
N TYR A 6 -26.56 8.68 12.18
CA TYR A 6 -25.19 9.22 12.17
C TYR A 6 -24.34 8.75 13.37
N SER A 7 -24.93 8.00 14.31
CA SER A 7 -24.30 7.51 15.53
C SER A 7 -23.59 6.16 15.40
N ILE A 8 -23.66 5.50 14.23
CA ILE A 8 -22.97 4.22 13.96
C ILE A 8 -21.54 4.46 13.39
N THR A 9 -21.20 5.68 12.98
CA THR A 9 -20.01 5.96 12.16
C THR A 9 -18.77 6.45 12.92
N HIS A 10 -18.80 6.53 14.26
CA HIS A 10 -17.67 7.11 15.00
C HIS A 10 -16.45 6.19 15.17
N ASP A 11 -16.63 4.86 15.10
CA ASP A 11 -15.53 3.87 15.21
C ASP A 11 -15.44 2.90 14.02
N ALA A 12 -16.49 2.79 13.21
CA ALA A 12 -16.50 1.92 12.02
C ALA A 12 -15.50 2.40 10.94
N ALA A 13 -15.16 3.68 10.91
CA ALA A 13 -14.28 4.26 9.90
C ALA A 13 -12.77 3.97 10.10
N LEU A 14 -12.41 3.21 11.15
CA LEU A 14 -11.05 2.68 11.34
C LEU A 14 -10.84 1.32 10.66
N ARG A 15 -11.93 0.66 10.22
CA ARG A 15 -11.91 -0.66 9.57
C ARG A 15 -12.61 -0.57 8.22
N ASP A 16 -11.86 -0.83 7.14
CA ASP A 16 -12.42 -0.98 5.79
C ASP A 16 -12.03 -2.37 5.28
N GLU A 17 -13.03 -3.24 5.11
CA GLU A 17 -12.83 -4.65 4.77
C GLU A 17 -12.10 -4.81 3.43
N ILE A 18 -12.34 -3.89 2.49
CA ILE A 18 -11.71 -3.90 1.17
C ILE A 18 -10.23 -3.54 1.31
N ALA A 19 -9.90 -2.50 2.07
CA ALA A 19 -8.53 -2.09 2.32
C ALA A 19 -7.75 -3.20 3.04
N GLU A 20 -8.34 -3.82 4.06
CA GLU A 20 -7.73 -4.93 4.79
C GLU A 20 -7.58 -6.20 3.95
N ALA A 21 -8.52 -6.49 3.05
CA ALA A 21 -8.38 -7.57 2.08
C ALA A 21 -7.23 -7.31 1.09
N LEU A 22 -7.08 -6.05 0.64
CA LEU A 22 -5.98 -5.65 -0.24
C LEU A 22 -4.61 -5.71 0.47
N GLU A 23 -4.54 -5.33 1.74
CA GLU A 23 -3.34 -5.50 2.58
C GLU A 23 -2.96 -6.98 2.71
N ARG A 24 -3.92 -7.85 3.04
CA ARG A 24 -3.72 -9.31 3.13
C ARG A 24 -3.29 -9.93 1.80
N ALA A 25 -3.80 -9.41 0.68
CA ALA A 25 -3.41 -9.84 -0.66
C ALA A 25 -2.05 -9.26 -1.12
N GLY A 26 -1.40 -8.41 -0.32
CA GLY A 26 -0.14 -7.76 -0.68
C GLY A 26 -0.26 -6.72 -1.80
N LEU A 27 -1.48 -6.26 -2.11
CA LEU A 27 -1.77 -5.26 -3.13
C LEU A 27 -1.62 -3.85 -2.55
N TRP A 28 -0.44 -3.57 -2.01
CA TRP A 28 -0.15 -2.41 -1.15
C TRP A 28 -0.51 -1.05 -1.76
N ARG A 29 -0.27 -0.83 -3.06
CA ARG A 29 -0.68 0.43 -3.72
C ARG A 29 -2.19 0.60 -3.79
N ARG A 30 -2.91 -0.49 -4.06
CA ARG A 30 -4.38 -0.47 -4.13
C ARG A 30 -4.98 -0.28 -2.74
N ALA A 31 -4.40 -0.94 -1.73
CA ALA A 31 -4.75 -0.73 -0.33
C ALA A 31 -4.58 0.75 0.07
N ALA A 32 -3.44 1.37 -0.28
CA ALA A 32 -3.19 2.79 0.00
C ALA A 32 -4.22 3.73 -0.67
N THR A 33 -4.64 3.45 -1.90
CA THR A 33 -5.71 4.21 -2.57
C THR A 33 -7.04 4.04 -1.83
N ARG A 34 -7.39 2.82 -1.40
CA ARG A 34 -8.62 2.59 -0.64
C ARG A 34 -8.60 3.32 0.70
N TRP A 35 -7.47 3.32 1.41
CA TRP A 35 -7.31 4.10 2.63
C TRP A 35 -7.46 5.62 2.42
N LEU A 36 -7.07 6.16 1.27
CA LEU A 36 -7.32 7.57 0.95
C LEU A 36 -8.82 7.87 0.85
N HIS A 37 -9.62 6.98 0.23
CA HIS A 37 -11.07 7.15 0.19
C HIS A 37 -11.70 7.11 1.59
N VAL A 38 -11.20 6.24 2.47
CA VAL A 38 -11.64 6.20 3.89
C VAL A 38 -11.26 7.49 4.61
N PHE A 39 -10.04 8.00 4.37
CA PHE A 39 -9.58 9.27 4.92
C PHE A 39 -10.50 10.44 4.54
N ASP A 40 -10.90 10.55 3.27
CA ASP A 40 -11.80 11.62 2.81
C ASP A 40 -13.19 11.54 3.43
N SER A 41 -13.64 10.35 3.83
CA SER A 41 -14.93 10.12 4.48
C SER A 41 -14.92 10.39 5.99
N LEU A 42 -13.74 10.53 6.60
CA LEU A 42 -13.58 10.72 8.04
C LEU A 42 -13.71 12.19 8.42
N ASN A 43 -14.51 12.48 9.45
CA ASN A 43 -14.61 13.82 10.05
C ASN A 43 -13.75 14.00 11.31
N SER A 44 -13.27 12.92 11.91
CA SER A 44 -12.46 12.92 13.13
C SER A 44 -10.96 13.03 12.81
N ASP A 45 -10.27 13.99 13.43
CA ASP A 45 -8.83 14.18 13.23
C ASP A 45 -8.01 12.98 13.68
N LYS A 46 -8.37 12.35 14.81
CA LYS A 46 -7.71 11.12 15.29
C LYS A 46 -7.89 9.96 14.30
N GLY A 47 -9.09 9.84 13.71
CA GLY A 47 -9.36 8.83 12.69
C GLY A 47 -8.56 9.08 11.42
N ARG A 48 -8.53 10.34 10.96
CA ARG A 48 -7.74 10.77 9.80
C ARG A 48 -6.26 10.50 9.98
N GLU A 49 -5.70 10.82 11.14
CA GLU A 49 -4.31 10.55 11.46
C GLU A 49 -3.99 9.05 11.41
N HIS A 50 -4.82 8.21 12.03
CA HIS A 50 -4.64 6.76 12.01
C HIS A 50 -4.69 6.18 10.58
N ILE A 51 -5.67 6.60 9.76
CA ILE A 51 -5.77 6.15 8.37
C ILE A 51 -4.60 6.68 7.52
N ALA A 52 -4.14 7.91 7.77
CA ALA A 52 -2.96 8.46 7.10
C ALA A 52 -1.70 7.63 7.40
N GLN A 53 -1.48 7.23 8.66
CA GLN A 53 -0.37 6.36 9.06
C GLN A 53 -0.46 4.97 8.40
N ARG A 54 -1.65 4.33 8.39
CA ARG A 54 -1.84 3.04 7.69
C ARG A 54 -1.57 3.15 6.19
N ARG A 55 -2.04 4.24 5.57
CA ARG A 55 -1.80 4.52 4.15
C ARG A 55 -0.30 4.70 3.87
N GLU A 56 0.42 5.44 4.71
CA GLU A 56 1.86 5.63 4.59
C GLU A 56 2.61 4.30 4.69
N ALA A 57 2.27 3.46 5.66
CA ALA A 57 2.84 2.11 5.80
C ALA A 57 2.65 1.28 4.52
N CYS A 58 1.45 1.30 3.93
CA CYS A 58 1.19 0.62 2.65
C CYS A 58 2.10 1.14 1.53
N LEU A 59 2.30 2.45 1.42
CA LEU A 59 3.17 3.05 0.39
C LEU A 59 4.64 2.69 0.61
N LEU A 60 5.12 2.72 1.84
CA LEU A 60 6.49 2.31 2.20
C LEU A 60 6.75 0.85 1.84
N ILE A 61 5.81 -0.05 2.18
CA ILE A 61 5.92 -1.46 1.83
C ILE A 61 5.94 -1.62 0.30
N ALA A 62 5.03 -0.94 -0.42
CA ALA A 62 4.98 -0.98 -1.88
C ALA A 62 6.29 -0.50 -2.53
N SER A 63 6.90 0.56 -1.99
CA SER A 63 8.20 1.08 -2.44
C SER A 63 9.31 0.06 -2.17
N SER A 64 9.38 -0.48 -0.95
CA SER A 64 10.40 -1.47 -0.58
C SER A 64 10.33 -2.75 -1.42
N TYR A 65 9.12 -3.15 -1.84
CA TYR A 65 8.92 -4.27 -2.75
C TYR A 65 9.41 -3.94 -4.16
N ALA A 66 9.16 -2.73 -4.64
CA ALA A 66 9.69 -2.27 -5.92
C ALA A 66 11.22 -2.21 -5.92
N ASP A 67 11.85 -1.77 -4.82
CA ASP A 67 13.31 -1.71 -4.69
C ASP A 67 13.96 -3.09 -4.63
N ARG A 68 13.36 -4.03 -3.88
CA ARG A 68 13.80 -5.44 -3.88
C ARG A 68 13.72 -6.06 -5.28
N ASN A 69 12.64 -5.80 -6.01
CA ASN A 69 12.46 -6.32 -7.36
C ASN A 69 13.31 -5.57 -8.41
N SER A 70 13.72 -4.33 -8.13
CA SER A 70 14.66 -3.53 -8.92
C SER A 70 16.08 -4.10 -8.85
N GLY A 71 16.51 -4.59 -7.68
CA GLY A 71 17.78 -5.30 -7.50
C GLY A 71 17.95 -6.52 -8.41
N SER A 72 16.84 -7.24 -8.70
CA SER A 72 16.85 -8.41 -9.58
C SER A 72 17.19 -8.08 -11.04
N LYS A 73 16.77 -6.92 -11.57
CA LYS A 73 17.10 -6.52 -12.95
C LYS A 73 18.58 -6.15 -13.10
N ARG A 74 19.14 -5.40 -12.14
CA ARG A 74 20.56 -5.03 -12.12
C ARG A 74 21.48 -6.25 -11.96
N ARG A 75 21.11 -7.20 -11.08
CA ARG A 75 21.86 -8.44 -10.91
C ARG A 75 21.88 -9.29 -12.18
N LYS A 76 20.75 -9.37 -12.89
CA LYS A 76 20.67 -10.12 -14.16
C LYS A 76 21.56 -9.49 -15.23
N ILE A 77 21.53 -8.16 -15.37
CA ILE A 77 22.43 -7.43 -16.29
C ILE A 77 23.90 -7.66 -15.93
N TYR A 78 24.27 -7.56 -14.64
CA TYR A 78 25.65 -7.78 -14.19
C TYR A 78 26.13 -9.21 -14.47
N LEU A 79 25.29 -10.23 -14.19
CA LEU A 79 25.61 -11.63 -14.48
C LEU A 79 25.73 -11.87 -15.99
N THR A 80 24.83 -11.32 -16.80
CA THR A 80 24.88 -11.44 -18.25
C THR A 80 26.12 -10.76 -18.85
N LEU A 81 26.55 -9.62 -18.32
CA LEU A 81 27.79 -8.96 -18.75
C LEU A 81 29.03 -9.81 -18.41
N LEU A 82 29.08 -10.40 -17.21
CA LEU A 82 30.14 -11.32 -16.80
C LEU A 82 30.22 -12.58 -17.67
N GLU A 83 29.07 -13.16 -18.01
CA GLU A 83 28.97 -14.33 -18.91
C GLU A 83 29.47 -14.01 -20.33
N LEU A 84 29.14 -12.82 -20.85
CA LEU A 84 29.62 -12.35 -22.15
C LEU A 84 31.12 -12.04 -22.16
N GLU A 85 31.69 -11.66 -21.02
CA GLU A 85 33.11 -11.40 -20.85
C GLU A 85 33.90 -12.72 -20.76
N MET A 86 33.38 -13.70 -20.03
CA MET A 86 33.95 -15.06 -19.94
C MET A 86 33.84 -15.86 -21.25
N SER A 87 32.85 -15.57 -22.10
CA SER A 87 32.69 -16.23 -23.40
C SER A 87 33.56 -15.64 -24.51
N ARG A 88 34.31 -14.57 -24.20
CA ARG A 88 35.16 -13.85 -25.15
C ARG A 88 36.64 -14.28 -25.10
N THR A 89 37.00 -15.07 -24.09
CA THR A 89 38.30 -15.74 -23.90
C THR A 89 38.22 -17.19 -24.33
#